data_AF-A0A4Y2IMY3-F1
#
_entry.id   AF-A0A4Y2IMY3-F1
#
_cell.length_a   1.000
_cell.length_b   1.000
_cell.length_c   1.000
_cell.angle_alpha   90.00
_cell.angle_beta   90.00
_cell.angle_gamma   90.00
#
_symmetry.space_group_name_H-M   'P 1'
#
loop_
_entity.id
_entity.type
_entity.pdbx_description
1 polymer ?
#
loop_
_entity_poly.entity_id
_entity_poly.type
_entity_poly.pdbx_seq_one_letter_code
_entity_poly.pdbx_strand_id
1 'polypeptide(L)'
;IAATSVEQCQQRYVEMKERHKRQRERGQCFDAEFITADCTKERLKDMYKDSNIEFNIVSCQFAFHYCFESIAQARTMLQNISECLKPGGYFIGTVPDSYDIMRRLEDATDCSFGNDVYTVTFPSKERPKLFGAKYDFHLEGVVDCPEFLVYFPALL
;
A
#
# COMPACT_ATOMS: atom_id res chain seq x y z
N ILE A 1 -7.06 3.57 8.95
CA ILE A 1 -5.62 3.90 9.17
C ILE A 1 -5.26 3.54 10.60
N ALA A 2 -4.08 2.95 10.81
CA ALA A 2 -3.61 2.58 12.13
C ALA A 2 -2.53 3.56 12.62
N ALA A 3 -2.91 4.61 13.36
CA ALA A 3 -1.97 5.54 14.00
C ALA A 3 -0.91 4.79 14.85
N THR A 4 -1.35 3.73 15.50
CA THR A 4 -0.50 2.80 16.26
C THR A 4 0.63 2.19 15.42
N SER A 5 0.40 1.90 14.13
CA SER A 5 1.44 1.35 13.25
C SER A 5 2.53 2.39 12.94
N VAL A 6 2.14 3.66 12.80
CA VAL A 6 3.08 4.78 12.60
C VAL A 6 3.91 5.02 13.86
N GLU A 7 3.28 5.01 15.03
CA GLU A 7 3.96 5.11 16.33
C GLU A 7 4.97 3.97 16.55
N GLN A 8 4.57 2.72 16.24
CA GLN A 8 5.46 1.55 16.31
C GLN A 8 6.63 1.67 15.32
N CYS A 9 6.40 2.20 14.11
CA CYS A 9 7.44 2.46 13.13
C CYS A 9 8.45 3.49 13.66
N GLN A 10 7.96 4.60 14.23
CA GLN A 10 8.80 5.63 14.85
C GLN A 10 9.64 5.06 15.99
N GLN A 11 9.04 4.25 16.86
CA GLN A 11 9.74 3.62 17.97
C GLN A 11 10.89 2.71 17.48
N ARG A 12 10.64 1.88 16.46
CA ARG A 12 11.68 1.02 15.84
C ARG A 12 12.83 1.83 15.26
N TYR A 13 12.53 2.96 14.61
CA TYR A 13 13.55 3.86 14.09
C TYR A 13 14.41 4.47 15.20
N VAL A 14 13.79 4.91 16.31
CA VAL A 14 14.52 5.45 17.47
C VAL A 14 15.47 4.39 18.06
N GLU A 15 14.98 3.17 18.25
CA GLU A 15 15.80 2.05 18.76
C GLU A 15 16.98 1.72 17.83
N MET A 16 16.75 1.73 16.51
CA MET A 16 17.80 1.54 15.51
C MET A 16 18.86 2.64 15.59
N LYS A 17 18.44 3.91 15.70
CA LYS A 17 19.35 5.07 15.81
C LYS A 17 20.19 5.00 17.08
N GLU A 18 19.59 4.62 18.21
CA GLU A 18 20.32 4.44 19.48
C GLU A 18 21.31 3.27 19.44
N ARG A 19 20.97 2.18 18.74
CA ARG A 19 21.89 1.04 18.54
C ARG A 19 23.11 1.43 17.71
N HIS A 20 22.91 2.13 16.59
CA HIS A 20 24.01 2.62 15.74
C HIS A 20 24.97 3.53 16.53
N LYS A 21 24.43 4.45 17.36
CA LYS A 21 25.25 5.31 18.23
C LYS A 21 26.13 4.49 19.19
N ARG A 22 25.57 3.45 19.82
CA ARG A 22 26.30 2.61 20.78
C ARG A 22 27.39 1.77 20.12
N GLN A 23 27.13 1.24 18.93
CA GLN A 23 28.03 0.30 18.24
C GLN A 23 29.18 1.01 17.47
N ARG A 24 29.22 2.35 17.47
CA ARG A 24 30.20 3.15 16.70
C ARG A 24 30.32 2.72 15.24
N GLU A 25 29.25 2.18 14.68
CA GLU A 25 29.23 1.75 13.29
C GLU A 25 29.46 2.96 12.38
N ARG A 26 30.32 2.78 11.39
CA ARG A 26 30.63 3.82 10.40
C ARG A 26 29.45 3.96 9.45
N GLY A 27 28.54 4.87 9.76
CA GLY A 27 27.42 5.25 8.90
C GLY A 27 26.46 6.19 9.64
N GLN A 28 25.89 7.17 8.94
CA GLN A 28 24.79 7.97 9.49
C GLN A 28 23.46 7.24 9.25
N CYS A 29 22.66 7.12 10.30
CA CYS A 29 21.24 6.79 10.16
C CYS A 29 20.54 7.93 9.42
N PHE A 30 19.62 7.60 8.51
CA PHE A 30 18.85 8.60 7.77
C PHE A 30 17.95 9.43 8.70
N ASP A 31 17.63 10.66 8.31
CA ASP A 31 16.59 11.44 8.98
C ASP A 31 15.20 10.94 8.56
N ALA A 32 14.24 10.98 9.49
CA ALA A 32 12.92 10.40 9.31
C ALA A 32 11.80 11.33 9.79
N GLU A 33 10.70 11.32 9.06
CA GLU A 33 9.43 11.96 9.40
C GLU A 33 8.32 10.90 9.37
N PHE A 34 7.42 10.95 10.35
CA PHE A 34 6.36 9.97 10.55
C PHE A 34 5.02 10.70 10.50
N ILE A 35 4.16 10.33 9.55
CA ILE A 35 2.88 10.99 9.28
C ILE A 35 1.78 9.93 9.32
N THR A 36 0.77 10.19 10.16
CA THR A 36 -0.47 9.40 10.17
C THR A 36 -1.50 10.10 9.29
N ALA A 37 -1.84 9.50 8.16
CA ALA A 37 -2.81 10.04 7.20
C ALA A 37 -3.51 8.91 6.42
N ASP A 38 -4.72 9.18 5.94
CA ASP A 38 -5.34 8.45 4.84
C ASP A 38 -4.75 8.93 3.51
N CYS A 39 -3.71 8.28 3.01
CA CYS A 39 -3.07 8.65 1.74
C CYS A 39 -4.01 8.57 0.52
N THR A 40 -5.23 8.03 0.68
CA THR A 40 -6.26 7.98 -0.36
C THR A 40 -7.26 9.14 -0.27
N LYS A 41 -7.27 9.92 0.81
CA LYS A 41 -8.24 11.01 1.02
C LYS A 41 -7.58 12.34 1.40
N GLU A 42 -6.36 12.28 1.91
CA GLU A 42 -5.59 13.43 2.37
C GLU A 42 -4.39 13.65 1.46
N ARG A 43 -4.01 14.92 1.25
CA ARG A 43 -2.86 15.29 0.43
C ARG A 43 -1.62 15.44 1.32
N LEU A 44 -0.65 14.55 1.14
CA LEU A 44 0.54 14.46 1.99
C LEU A 44 1.44 15.69 1.91
N LYS A 45 1.46 16.38 0.75
CA LYS A 45 2.26 17.58 0.56
C LYS A 45 1.95 18.70 1.56
N ASP A 46 0.71 18.75 2.03
CA ASP A 46 0.27 19.74 3.02
C ASP A 46 0.67 19.36 4.46
N MET A 47 1.24 18.16 4.66
CA MET A 47 1.61 17.60 5.95
C MET A 47 3.11 17.47 6.17
N TYR A 48 3.93 17.54 5.11
CA TYR A 48 5.39 17.47 5.23
C TYR A 48 5.94 18.68 5.99
N LYS A 49 6.93 18.45 6.87
CA LYS A 49 7.68 19.53 7.54
C LYS A 49 8.29 20.53 6.57
N ASP A 50 8.80 20.04 5.44
CA ASP A 50 9.29 20.86 4.33
C ASP A 50 8.31 20.76 3.16
N SER A 51 7.63 21.88 2.86
CA SER A 51 6.65 21.95 1.77
C SER A 51 7.27 21.86 0.37
N ASN A 52 8.60 22.00 0.26
CA ASN A 52 9.36 21.85 -0.98
C ASN A 52 10.07 20.50 -1.09
N ILE A 53 9.79 19.55 -0.19
CA ILE A 53 10.42 18.23 -0.23
C ILE A 53 10.12 17.51 -1.53
N GLU A 54 11.15 16.84 -2.05
CA GLU A 54 11.08 16.01 -3.24
C GLU A 54 11.68 14.63 -2.97
N PHE A 55 11.12 13.61 -3.61
CA PHE A 55 11.50 12.20 -3.45
C PHE A 55 12.17 11.68 -4.71
N ASN A 56 13.24 10.89 -4.52
CA ASN A 56 13.82 10.11 -5.62
C ASN A 56 13.04 8.80 -5.84
N ILE A 57 12.48 8.25 -4.77
CA ILE A 57 11.74 6.99 -4.78
C ILE A 57 10.51 7.13 -3.88
N VAL A 58 9.36 6.69 -4.38
CA VAL A 58 8.17 6.41 -3.56
C VAL A 58 7.96 4.90 -3.55
N SER A 59 7.83 4.31 -2.36
CA SER A 59 7.67 2.87 -2.16
C SER A 59 6.32 2.56 -1.51
N CYS A 60 5.46 1.82 -2.20
CA CYS A 60 4.14 1.40 -1.70
C CYS A 60 4.02 -0.13 -1.72
N GLN A 61 4.37 -0.76 -0.60
CA GLN A 61 4.41 -2.22 -0.49
C GLN A 61 3.10 -2.74 0.12
N PHE A 62 2.42 -3.64 -0.58
CA PHE A 62 1.20 -4.30 -0.12
C PHE A 62 0.09 -3.35 0.38
N ALA A 63 -0.01 -2.15 -0.20
CA ALA A 63 -0.98 -1.14 0.23
C ALA A 63 -1.70 -0.44 -0.92
N PHE A 64 -1.18 -0.50 -2.14
CA PHE A 64 -1.72 0.28 -3.25
C PHE A 64 -3.15 -0.15 -3.63
N HIS A 65 -3.48 -1.44 -3.52
CA HIS A 65 -4.81 -1.97 -3.84
C HIS A 65 -5.93 -1.36 -2.97
N TYR A 66 -5.65 -0.87 -1.76
CA TYR A 66 -6.68 -0.21 -0.94
C TYR A 66 -7.20 1.10 -1.56
N CYS A 67 -6.42 1.78 -2.41
CA CYS A 67 -6.90 3.00 -3.07
C CYS A 67 -7.91 2.74 -4.19
N PHE A 68 -8.05 1.49 -4.65
CA PHE A 68 -8.97 1.11 -5.72
C PHE A 68 -10.44 1.00 -5.28
N GLU A 69 -10.75 1.33 -4.02
CA GLU A 69 -12.12 1.47 -3.52
C GLU A 69 -12.97 2.42 -4.40
N SER A 70 -12.38 3.55 -4.81
CA SER A 70 -13.03 4.53 -5.68
C SER A 70 -12.03 5.27 -6.55
N ILE A 71 -12.50 5.81 -7.69
CA ILE A 71 -11.66 6.64 -8.57
C ILE A 71 -11.11 7.87 -7.86
N ALA A 72 -11.86 8.46 -6.93
CA ALA A 72 -11.42 9.61 -6.15
C ALA A 72 -10.22 9.24 -5.27
N GLN A 73 -10.29 8.09 -4.59
CA GLN A 73 -9.21 7.58 -3.75
C GLN A 73 -7.96 7.21 -4.55
N ALA A 74 -8.14 6.54 -5.68
CA ALA A 74 -7.04 6.21 -6.58
C ALA A 74 -6.33 7.46 -7.11
N ARG A 75 -7.08 8.51 -7.48
CA ARG A 75 -6.51 9.79 -7.93
C ARG A 75 -5.71 10.48 -6.84
N THR A 76 -6.23 10.55 -5.61
CA THR A 76 -5.49 11.15 -4.48
C THR A 76 -4.22 10.37 -4.17
N MET A 77 -4.27 9.03 -4.17
CA MET A 77 -3.10 8.19 -3.96
C MET A 77 -2.04 8.43 -5.06
N LEU A 78 -2.44 8.45 -6.33
CA LEU A 78 -1.53 8.73 -7.46
C LEU A 78 -0.96 10.15 -7.41
N GLN A 79 -1.76 11.14 -7.00
CA GLN A 79 -1.27 12.49 -6.75
C GLN A 79 -0.18 12.47 -5.67
N ASN A 80 -0.44 11.86 -4.51
CA ASN A 80 0.54 11.75 -3.42
C ASN A 80 1.84 11.04 -3.84
N ILE A 81 1.75 10.03 -4.72
CA ILE A 81 2.91 9.31 -5.25
C ILE A 81 3.75 10.19 -6.20
N SER A 82 3.10 10.97 -7.05
CA SER A 82 3.76 11.65 -8.17
C SER A 82 4.12 13.12 -7.91
N GLU A 83 3.36 13.83 -7.07
CA GLU A 83 3.43 15.30 -6.98
C GLU A 83 4.77 15.82 -6.47
N CYS A 84 5.44 15.06 -5.59
CA CYS A 84 6.76 15.38 -5.06
C CYS A 84 7.85 14.47 -5.64
N LEU A 85 7.57 13.66 -6.66
CA LEU A 85 8.57 12.78 -7.26
C LEU A 85 9.42 13.56 -8.26
N LYS A 86 10.75 13.48 -8.12
CA LYS A 86 11.66 14.16 -9.03
C LYS A 86 11.56 13.61 -10.46
N PRO A 87 11.87 14.42 -11.49
CA PRO A 87 12.12 13.91 -12.83
C PRO A 87 13.17 12.79 -12.80
N GLY A 88 12.84 11.61 -13.33
CA GLY A 88 13.68 10.41 -13.26
C GLY A 88 13.60 9.62 -11.95
N GLY A 89 12.74 10.04 -11.02
CA GLY A 89 12.40 9.27 -9.82
C GLY A 89 11.52 8.06 -10.13
N TYR A 90 11.44 7.14 -9.17
CA TYR A 90 10.73 5.87 -9.34
C TYR A 90 9.60 5.71 -8.35
N PHE A 91 8.45 5.25 -8.84
CA PHE A 91 7.43 4.63 -8.01
C PHE A 91 7.61 3.11 -8.06
N ILE A 92 7.78 2.49 -6.90
CA ILE A 92 7.90 1.03 -6.76
C ILE A 92 6.85 0.51 -5.78
N GLY A 93 6.32 -0.68 -6.04
CA GLY A 93 5.32 -1.27 -5.17
C GLY A 93 5.02 -2.72 -5.46
N THR A 94 4.26 -3.33 -4.56
CA THR A 94 3.76 -4.70 -4.69
C THR A 94 2.25 -4.71 -4.55
N VAL A 95 1.58 -5.36 -5.49
CA VAL A 95 0.12 -5.52 -5.51
C VAL A 95 -0.25 -6.95 -5.92
N PRO A 96 -1.40 -7.47 -5.45
CA PRO A 96 -1.95 -8.71 -5.97
C PRO A 96 -2.20 -8.61 -7.49
N ASP A 97 -1.88 -9.68 -8.22
CA ASP A 97 -2.11 -9.73 -9.66
C ASP A 97 -3.58 -10.03 -9.96
N SER A 98 -4.28 -9.05 -10.54
CA SER A 98 -5.68 -9.20 -10.93
C SER A 98 -5.93 -10.33 -11.92
N TYR A 99 -4.98 -10.64 -12.83
CA TYR A 99 -5.17 -11.72 -13.81
C TYR A 99 -5.15 -13.08 -13.14
N ASP A 100 -4.21 -13.28 -12.20
CA ASP A 100 -4.10 -14.52 -11.44
C ASP A 100 -5.32 -14.72 -10.52
N ILE A 101 -5.77 -13.65 -9.85
CA ILE A 101 -6.98 -13.67 -9.01
C ILE A 101 -8.21 -14.04 -9.83
N MET A 102 -8.43 -13.38 -10.97
CA MET A 102 -9.60 -13.62 -11.81
C MET A 102 -9.57 -15.04 -12.39
N ARG A 103 -8.42 -15.53 -12.86
CA ARG A 103 -8.26 -16.91 -13.35
C ARG A 103 -8.67 -17.93 -12.28
N ARG A 104 -8.18 -17.77 -11.04
CA ARG A 104 -8.52 -18.69 -9.94
C ARG A 104 -9.99 -18.59 -9.54
N LEU A 105 -10.60 -17.41 -9.60
CA LEU A 105 -12.03 -17.23 -9.33
C LEU A 105 -12.90 -17.90 -10.40
N GLU A 106 -12.49 -17.85 -11.67
CA GLU A 106 -13.16 -18.52 -12.79
C GLU A 106 -13.09 -20.05 -12.64
N ASP A 107 -11.95 -20.58 -12.23
CA ASP A 107 -11.73 -22.02 -12.03
C ASP A 107 -12.44 -22.57 -10.77
N ALA A 108 -12.70 -21.72 -9.77
CA ALA A 108 -13.37 -22.13 -8.54
C ALA A 108 -14.82 -22.54 -8.80
N THR A 109 -15.40 -23.43 -8.00
CA THR A 109 -16.85 -23.72 -8.05
C THR A 109 -17.65 -22.58 -7.42
N ASP A 110 -17.20 -22.10 -6.26
CA ASP A 110 -17.85 -21.06 -5.47
C ASP A 110 -17.20 -19.69 -5.69
N CYS A 111 -17.73 -18.63 -5.06
CA CYS A 111 -17.12 -17.29 -5.07
C CYS A 111 -15.87 -17.19 -4.18
N SER A 112 -15.26 -18.32 -3.80
CA SER A 112 -14.11 -18.38 -2.90
C SER A 112 -13.09 -19.39 -3.41
N PHE A 113 -11.81 -19.08 -3.24
CA PHE A 113 -10.70 -19.97 -3.55
C PHE A 113 -9.54 -19.75 -2.58
N GLY A 114 -8.72 -20.77 -2.36
CA GLY A 114 -7.66 -20.72 -1.37
C GLY A 114 -7.07 -22.08 -1.05
N ASN A 115 -6.33 -22.13 0.04
CA ASN A 115 -5.79 -23.35 0.66
C ASN A 115 -5.64 -23.11 2.18
N ASP A 116 -4.95 -24.01 2.87
CA ASP A 116 -4.76 -23.93 4.32
C ASP A 116 -4.05 -22.65 4.80
N VAL A 117 -3.37 -21.93 3.90
CA VAL A 117 -2.60 -20.71 4.23
C VAL A 117 -3.38 -19.44 3.93
N TYR A 118 -4.18 -19.41 2.86
CA TYR A 118 -4.87 -18.19 2.43
C TYR A 118 -6.25 -18.48 1.83
N THR A 119 -7.14 -17.50 1.91
CA THR A 119 -8.46 -17.53 1.25
C THR A 119 -8.76 -16.18 0.62
N VAL A 120 -9.30 -16.21 -0.61
CA VAL A 120 -9.85 -15.05 -1.30
C VAL A 120 -11.33 -15.30 -1.53
N THR A 121 -12.19 -14.37 -1.10
CA THR A 121 -13.64 -14.50 -1.25
C THR A 121 -14.22 -13.26 -1.91
N PHE A 122 -14.94 -13.47 -3.01
CA PHE A 122 -15.68 -12.43 -3.72
C PHE A 122 -17.16 -12.44 -3.32
N PRO A 123 -17.84 -11.28 -3.35
CA PRO A 123 -19.29 -11.22 -3.13
C PRO A 123 -20.08 -11.90 -4.25
N SER A 124 -19.57 -11.88 -5.49
CA SER A 124 -20.16 -12.55 -6.65
C SER A 124 -19.10 -12.82 -7.73
N LYS A 125 -19.42 -13.70 -8.69
CA LYS A 125 -18.62 -13.95 -9.91
C LYS A 125 -19.01 -13.05 -11.08
N GLU A 126 -19.79 -12.00 -10.83
CA GLU A 126 -20.10 -11.03 -11.86
C GLU A 126 -18.84 -10.29 -12.31
N ARG A 127 -18.86 -9.77 -13.54
CA ARG A 127 -17.73 -9.00 -14.07
C ARG A 127 -17.40 -7.84 -13.12
N PRO A 128 -16.19 -7.78 -12.55
CA PRO A 128 -15.85 -6.74 -11.59
C PRO A 128 -15.85 -5.35 -12.23
N LYS A 129 -16.21 -4.34 -11.43
CA LYS A 129 -16.03 -2.93 -11.81
C LYS A 129 -14.54 -2.57 -11.79
N LEU A 130 -14.16 -1.53 -12.53
CA LEU A 130 -12.77 -1.07 -12.54
C LEU A 130 -12.30 -0.51 -11.19
N PHE A 131 -13.21 0.12 -10.44
CA PHE A 131 -13.00 0.60 -9.08
C PHE A 131 -14.12 0.05 -8.18
N GLY A 132 -13.80 -0.23 -6.92
CA GLY A 132 -14.71 -0.79 -5.94
C GLY A 132 -14.96 -2.30 -6.10
N ALA A 133 -14.15 -2.99 -6.91
CA ALA A 133 -14.17 -4.45 -7.01
C ALA A 133 -13.57 -5.09 -5.76
N LYS A 134 -14.39 -5.17 -4.72
CA LYS A 134 -14.01 -5.69 -3.40
C LYS A 134 -13.92 -7.22 -3.40
N TYR A 135 -12.89 -7.75 -2.74
CA TYR A 135 -12.82 -9.13 -2.27
C TYR A 135 -12.27 -9.13 -0.84
N ASP A 136 -12.65 -10.13 -0.05
CA ASP A 136 -12.07 -10.34 1.28
C ASP A 136 -10.85 -11.25 1.13
N PHE A 137 -9.71 -10.81 1.67
CA PHE A 137 -8.45 -11.55 1.67
C PHE A 137 -8.07 -11.95 3.09
N HIS A 138 -7.89 -13.26 3.26
CA HIS A 138 -7.44 -13.87 4.51
C HIS A 138 -6.10 -14.56 4.28
N LEU A 139 -5.14 -14.30 5.16
CA LEU A 139 -3.84 -14.96 5.21
C LEU A 139 -3.55 -15.32 6.67
N GLU A 140 -3.33 -16.60 6.92
CA GLU A 140 -3.19 -17.15 8.27
C GLU A 140 -2.11 -16.40 9.06
N GLY A 141 -2.50 -15.87 10.22
CA GLY A 141 -1.60 -15.18 11.15
C GLY A 141 -1.09 -13.80 10.68
N VAL A 142 -1.53 -13.31 9.52
CA VAL A 142 -1.05 -12.04 8.94
C VAL A 142 -2.18 -11.03 8.76
N VAL A 143 -3.22 -11.37 8.01
CA VAL A 143 -4.26 -10.40 7.63
C VAL A 143 -5.61 -11.05 7.39
N ASP A 144 -6.67 -10.33 7.74
CA ASP A 144 -8.05 -10.62 7.38
C ASP A 144 -8.73 -9.28 7.07
N CYS A 145 -8.73 -8.87 5.81
CA CYS A 145 -9.19 -7.54 5.42
C CYS A 145 -9.80 -7.48 4.02
N PRO A 146 -10.69 -6.51 3.79
CA PRO A 146 -11.19 -6.23 2.45
C PRO A 146 -10.12 -5.53 1.60
N GLU A 147 -9.88 -6.07 0.40
CA GLU A 147 -9.01 -5.50 -0.63
C GLU A 147 -9.82 -5.16 -1.89
N PHE A 148 -9.19 -4.45 -2.84
CA PHE A 148 -9.81 -4.11 -4.11
C PHE A 148 -8.95 -4.53 -5.30
N LEU A 149 -9.58 -5.09 -6.32
CA LEU A 149 -8.91 -5.56 -7.52
C LEU A 149 -8.23 -4.42 -8.28
N VAL A 150 -6.94 -4.58 -8.58
CA VAL A 150 -6.15 -3.59 -9.33
C VAL A 150 -5.96 -4.09 -10.75
N TYR A 151 -6.76 -3.57 -11.68
CA TYR A 151 -6.52 -3.80 -13.11
C TYR A 151 -5.34 -2.94 -13.58
N PHE A 152 -4.15 -3.53 -13.60
CA PHE A 152 -2.89 -2.81 -13.85
C PHE A 152 -2.89 -1.93 -15.13
N PRO A 153 -3.49 -2.34 -16.27
CA PRO A 153 -3.56 -1.49 -17.46
C PRO A 153 -4.36 -0.19 -17.28
N ALA A 154 -5.19 -0.06 -16.24
CA ALA A 154 -5.85 1.22 -15.95
C ALA A 154 -4.91 2.26 -15.31
N LEU A 155 -3.67 1.89 -15.00
CA LEU A 155 -2.62 2.77 -14.50
C LEU A 155 -1.67 3.28 -15.60
N LEU A 156 -1.80 2.76 -16.83
CA LEU A 156 -0.99 3.11 -18.00
C LEU A 156 -1.74 4.08 -18.91
#